data_AF-A0A382XAE4-F1
#
_entry.id   AF-A0A382XAE4-F1
#
_cell.length_a   1.000
_cell.length_b   1.000
_cell.length_c   1.000
_cell.angle_alpha   90.00
_cell.angle_beta   90.00
_cell.angle_gamma   90.00
#
_symmetry.space_group_name_H-M   'P 1'
#
loop_
_entity.id
_entity.type
_entity.pdbx_description
1 polymer ?
#
loop_
_entity_poly.entity_id
_entity_poly.type
_entity_poly.pdbx_seq_one_letter_code
_entity_poly.pdbx_strand_id
1 'polypeptide(L)'
;MGNIFSLMNAARTLNIKSTIISKPEKLNKCDAIILPGVGAFGDAMDRLKSNNFVEAINEFKNTGKFILGICLGMQLLTDKSFEFGEHNGLGLVRGSCIKFSKVNSDSKVIIPHTMWNNIHLVKKGIDVFANIPNNAYMYFTHSYFIQGISKKEVISCTTYG
;
A
#
# COMPACT_ATOMS: atom_id res chain seq x y z
N MET A 1 5.64 13.32 8.17
CA MET A 1 6.36 13.60 6.91
C MET A 1 6.35 12.33 6.10
N GLY A 2 5.79 12.36 4.90
CA GLY A 2 5.75 11.24 3.96
C GLY A 2 5.77 11.77 2.53
N ASN A 3 5.89 10.88 1.55
CA ASN A 3 6.01 11.16 0.10
C ASN A 3 4.80 11.90 -0.54
N ILE A 4 3.96 12.57 0.26
CA ILE A 4 2.78 13.34 -0.14
C ILE A 4 3.14 14.37 -1.21
N PHE A 5 4.26 15.07 -1.09
CA PHE A 5 4.67 16.07 -2.09
C PHE A 5 4.98 15.43 -3.46
N SER A 6 5.60 14.26 -3.48
CA SER A 6 5.85 13.52 -4.73
C SER A 6 4.53 13.11 -5.38
N LEU A 7 3.56 12.65 -4.60
CA LEU A 7 2.22 12.30 -5.09
C LEU A 7 1.43 13.53 -5.56
N MET A 8 1.50 14.63 -4.83
CA MET A 8 0.87 15.90 -5.22
C MET A 8 1.46 16.43 -6.53
N ASN A 9 2.79 16.30 -6.70
CA ASN A 9 3.43 16.63 -7.98
C ASN A 9 2.98 15.71 -9.10
N ALA A 10 2.91 14.39 -8.88
CA ALA A 10 2.40 13.45 -9.89
C ALA A 10 0.95 13.78 -10.28
N ALA A 11 0.07 14.05 -9.31
CA ALA A 11 -1.31 14.46 -9.57
C ALA A 11 -1.37 15.76 -10.37
N ARG A 12 -0.54 16.76 -10.02
CA ARG A 12 -0.45 18.04 -10.75
C ARG A 12 0.02 17.83 -12.18
N THR A 13 1.06 17.01 -12.42
CA THR A 13 1.55 16.70 -13.76
C THR A 13 0.49 16.01 -14.62
N LEU A 14 -0.37 15.20 -14.00
CA LEU A 14 -1.49 14.51 -14.65
C LEU A 14 -2.76 15.37 -14.73
N ASN A 15 -2.74 16.63 -14.28
CA ASN A 15 -3.90 17.53 -14.16
C ASN A 15 -5.08 16.92 -13.37
N ILE A 16 -4.78 16.07 -12.39
CA ILE A 16 -5.77 15.48 -11.49
C ILE A 16 -6.02 16.46 -10.34
N LYS A 17 -7.29 16.83 -10.11
CA LYS A 17 -7.68 17.64 -8.95
C LYS A 17 -7.44 16.85 -7.67
N SER A 18 -6.40 17.21 -6.93
CA SER A 18 -6.04 16.56 -5.67
C SER A 18 -6.06 17.55 -4.50
N THR A 19 -6.25 17.03 -3.31
CA THR A 19 -6.15 17.81 -2.07
C THR A 19 -5.60 16.93 -0.95
N ILE A 20 -4.89 17.54 -0.01
CA ILE A 20 -4.38 16.85 1.17
C ILE A 20 -5.49 16.84 2.22
N ILE A 21 -5.91 15.64 2.61
CA ILE A 21 -6.91 15.45 3.66
C ILE A 21 -6.20 15.29 5.00
N SER A 22 -6.34 16.31 5.86
CA SER A 22 -5.85 16.30 7.24
C SER A 22 -6.95 16.13 8.29
N LYS A 23 -8.22 16.06 7.85
CA LYS A 23 -9.38 15.84 8.72
C LYS A 23 -10.30 14.75 8.16
N PRO A 24 -10.73 13.77 8.96
CA PRO A 24 -11.47 12.61 8.49
C PRO A 24 -12.79 12.97 7.81
N GLU A 25 -13.50 14.00 8.28
CA GLU A 25 -14.80 14.42 7.75
C GLU A 25 -14.78 14.89 6.29
N LYS A 26 -13.59 15.11 5.72
CA LYS A 26 -13.42 15.53 4.32
C LYS A 26 -13.29 14.35 3.35
N LEU A 27 -13.08 13.13 3.83
CA LEU A 27 -12.90 11.94 2.98
C LEU A 27 -14.12 11.66 2.09
N ASN A 28 -15.33 11.88 2.61
CA ASN A 28 -16.57 11.64 1.88
C ASN A 28 -16.73 12.52 0.61
N LYS A 29 -15.99 13.64 0.53
CA LYS A 29 -16.00 14.56 -0.62
C LYS A 29 -15.06 14.12 -1.75
N CYS A 30 -14.27 13.07 -1.55
CA CYS A 30 -13.34 12.57 -2.54
C CYS A 30 -13.99 11.48 -3.41
N ASP A 31 -13.60 11.40 -4.69
CA ASP A 31 -14.03 10.33 -5.60
C ASP A 31 -13.16 9.08 -5.49
N ALA A 32 -11.92 9.26 -5.03
CA ALA A 32 -10.97 8.22 -4.67
C ALA A 32 -10.01 8.77 -3.61
N ILE A 33 -9.38 7.89 -2.84
CA ILE A 33 -8.36 8.27 -1.87
C ILE A 33 -7.07 7.51 -2.13
N ILE A 34 -5.95 8.22 -1.97
CA ILE A 34 -4.63 7.61 -1.94
C ILE A 34 -4.16 7.66 -0.48
N LEU A 35 -3.85 6.49 0.08
CA LEU A 35 -3.21 6.37 1.39
C LEU A 35 -1.71 6.18 1.16
N PRO A 36 -0.89 7.24 1.24
CA PRO A 36 0.56 7.10 1.27
C PRO A 36 1.05 6.69 2.65
N GLY A 37 2.24 6.11 2.70
CA GLY A 37 2.95 5.97 3.96
C GLY A 37 4.44 5.71 3.78
N VAL A 38 5.20 6.14 4.77
CA VAL A 38 6.61 5.80 5.00
C VAL A 38 6.81 5.59 6.50
N GLY A 39 7.83 4.84 6.90
CA GLY A 39 8.10 4.51 8.30
C GLY A 39 7.50 3.17 8.73
N ALA A 40 7.23 3.03 10.02
CA ALA A 40 6.78 1.78 10.63
C ALA A 40 5.25 1.64 10.62
N PHE A 41 4.78 0.41 10.46
CA PHE A 41 3.37 0.05 10.45
C PHE A 41 2.63 0.45 11.73
N GLY A 42 3.18 0.11 12.89
CA GLY A 42 2.57 0.42 14.19
C GLY A 42 2.33 1.93 14.35
N ASP A 43 3.39 2.73 14.19
CA ASP A 43 3.34 4.19 14.28
C ASP A 43 2.31 4.81 13.34
N ALA A 44 2.21 4.29 12.11
CA ALA A 44 1.25 4.79 11.12
C ALA A 44 -0.19 4.43 11.51
N MET A 45 -0.44 3.20 11.98
CA MET A 45 -1.77 2.82 12.48
C MET A 45 -2.17 3.63 13.71
N ASP A 46 -1.26 3.90 14.64
CA ASP A 46 -1.53 4.68 15.84
C ASP A 46 -1.83 6.15 15.49
N ARG A 47 -1.16 6.70 14.47
CA ARG A 47 -1.51 8.01 13.91
C ARG A 47 -2.89 8.01 13.28
N LEU A 48 -3.25 6.99 12.49
CA LEU A 48 -4.59 6.92 11.90
C LEU A 48 -5.68 6.84 12.97
N LYS A 49 -5.47 6.02 14.02
CA LYS A 49 -6.39 5.90 15.15
C LYS A 49 -6.53 7.20 15.93
N SER A 50 -5.42 7.79 16.35
CA SER A 50 -5.44 9.04 17.14
C SER A 50 -6.04 10.23 16.40
N ASN A 51 -6.09 10.19 15.06
CA ASN A 51 -6.71 11.21 14.23
C ASN A 51 -8.10 10.81 13.68
N ASN A 52 -8.70 9.73 14.19
CA ASN A 52 -10.03 9.22 13.80
C ASN A 52 -10.17 8.91 12.30
N PHE A 53 -9.08 8.53 11.63
CA PHE A 53 -9.08 8.18 10.22
C PHE A 53 -9.49 6.72 9.98
N VAL A 54 -9.35 5.83 10.96
CA VAL A 54 -9.69 4.41 10.80
C VAL A 54 -11.18 4.24 10.50
N GLU A 55 -12.03 4.88 11.29
CA GLU A 55 -13.48 4.87 11.13
C GLU A 55 -13.87 5.51 9.78
N ALA A 56 -13.31 6.67 9.47
CA ALA A 56 -13.64 7.39 8.23
C ALA A 56 -13.18 6.65 6.96
N ILE A 57 -12.06 5.92 7.00
CA ILE A 57 -11.63 5.05 5.89
C ILE A 57 -12.58 3.86 5.75
N ASN A 58 -13.03 3.26 6.85
CA ASN A 58 -14.02 2.17 6.83
C ASN A 58 -15.38 2.65 6.29
N GLU A 59 -15.81 3.86 6.63
CA GLU A 59 -17.00 4.48 6.03
C GLU A 59 -16.80 4.75 4.54
N PHE A 60 -15.63 5.28 4.15
CA PHE A 60 -15.31 5.52 2.73
C PHE A 60 -15.34 4.23 1.92
N LYS A 61 -14.82 3.12 2.44
CA LYS A 61 -14.89 1.79 1.83
C LYS A 61 -16.34 1.40 1.49
N ASN A 62 -17.30 1.67 2.38
CA ASN A 62 -18.70 1.33 2.16
C ASN A 62 -19.35 2.10 1.00
N THR A 63 -18.73 3.19 0.54
CA THR A 63 -19.20 3.93 -0.65
C THR A 63 -18.90 3.22 -1.98
N GLY A 64 -18.02 2.21 -1.97
CA GLY A 64 -17.54 1.54 -3.19
C GLY A 64 -16.52 2.35 -4.00
N LYS A 65 -16.14 3.54 -3.54
CA LYS A 65 -15.10 4.38 -4.15
C LYS A 65 -13.70 3.79 -3.94
N PHE A 66 -12.77 4.17 -4.82
CA PHE A 66 -11.44 3.59 -4.86
C PHE A 66 -10.54 4.05 -3.72
N ILE A 67 -9.83 3.10 -3.11
CA ILE A 67 -8.76 3.31 -2.12
C ILE A 67 -7.47 2.73 -2.69
N LEU A 68 -6.44 3.56 -2.84
CA LEU A 68 -5.11 3.15 -3.29
C LEU A 68 -4.09 3.32 -2.17
N GLY A 69 -3.58 2.22 -1.62
CA GLY A 69 -2.45 2.26 -0.69
C GLY A 69 -1.12 2.22 -1.44
N ILE A 70 -0.15 3.06 -1.04
CA ILE A 70 1.19 3.09 -1.65
C ILE A 70 2.26 2.79 -0.59
N CYS A 71 3.13 1.80 -0.88
CA CYS A 71 4.20 1.33 0.00
C CYS A 71 3.65 0.93 1.39
N LEU A 72 3.97 1.67 2.45
CA LEU A 72 3.39 1.42 3.77
C LEU A 72 1.86 1.57 3.74
N GLY A 73 1.33 2.52 2.98
CA GLY A 73 -0.12 2.66 2.85
C GLY A 73 -0.81 1.42 2.27
N MET A 74 -0.14 0.68 1.37
CA MET A 74 -0.63 -0.62 0.86
C MET A 74 -0.64 -1.66 1.98
N GLN A 75 0.43 -1.69 2.77
CA GLN A 75 0.56 -2.60 3.91
C GLN A 75 -0.55 -2.35 4.95
N LEU A 76 -0.85 -1.09 5.28
CA LEU A 76 -1.89 -0.72 6.25
C LEU A 76 -3.28 -1.22 5.86
N LEU A 77 -3.55 -1.46 4.56
CA LEU A 77 -4.83 -2.03 4.12
C LEU A 77 -5.04 -3.49 4.57
N THR A 78 -3.97 -4.18 4.97
CA THR A 78 -4.02 -5.60 5.35
C THR A 78 -4.60 -5.83 6.75
N ASP A 79 -4.79 -7.09 7.14
CA ASP A 79 -5.30 -7.43 8.48
C ASP A 79 -4.28 -7.08 9.56
N LYS A 80 -3.00 -7.39 9.34
CA LYS A 80 -1.95 -7.30 10.37
C LYS A 80 -0.55 -7.02 9.82
N SER A 81 0.33 -6.56 10.69
CA SER A 81 1.77 -6.54 10.47
C SER A 81 2.52 -7.12 11.66
N PHE A 82 3.65 -7.75 11.35
CA PHE A 82 4.61 -8.27 12.34
C PHE A 82 5.88 -7.41 12.42
N GLU A 83 5.85 -6.19 11.89
CA GLU A 83 6.94 -5.21 12.00
C GLU A 83 7.02 -4.64 13.42
N PHE A 84 8.15 -4.89 14.11
CA PHE A 84 8.43 -4.44 15.48
C PHE A 84 7.42 -4.86 16.56
N GLY A 85 6.61 -5.89 16.29
CA GLY A 85 5.53 -6.33 17.15
C GLY A 85 4.37 -6.84 16.30
N GLU A 86 3.27 -7.21 16.93
CA GLU A 86 2.02 -7.52 16.22
C GLU A 86 1.10 -6.31 16.25
N HIS A 87 0.69 -5.85 15.07
CA HIS A 87 -0.17 -4.67 14.91
C HIS A 87 -1.33 -4.98 13.98
N ASN A 88 -2.55 -4.61 14.37
CA ASN A 88 -3.72 -4.69 13.50
C ASN A 88 -3.70 -3.55 12.47
N GLY A 89 -3.99 -3.89 11.21
CA GLY A 89 -4.18 -2.94 10.11
C GLY A 89 -5.65 -2.51 9.96
N LEU A 90 -5.99 -1.98 8.79
CA LEU A 90 -7.34 -1.56 8.43
C LEU A 90 -8.26 -2.75 8.09
N GLY A 91 -7.71 -3.93 7.80
CA GLY A 91 -8.50 -5.13 7.48
C GLY A 91 -9.36 -5.00 6.23
N LEU A 92 -8.91 -4.22 5.24
CA LEU A 92 -9.59 -4.05 3.96
C LEU A 92 -9.21 -5.15 2.97
N VAL A 93 -8.01 -5.69 3.11
CA VAL A 93 -7.46 -6.78 2.29
C VAL A 93 -6.99 -7.88 3.24
N ARG A 94 -7.36 -9.13 2.96
CA ARG A 94 -6.86 -10.25 3.76
C ARG A 94 -5.36 -10.44 3.58
N GLY A 95 -4.64 -10.61 4.68
CA GLY A 95 -3.21 -10.90 4.64
C GLY A 95 -2.44 -10.24 5.78
N SER A 96 -1.14 -10.50 5.81
CA SER A 96 -0.26 -9.97 6.84
C SER A 96 1.08 -9.53 6.29
N CYS A 97 1.60 -8.41 6.82
CA CYS A 97 2.91 -7.90 6.49
C CYS A 97 3.98 -8.61 7.32
N ILE A 98 4.89 -9.31 6.65
CA ILE A 98 5.96 -10.10 7.28
C ILE A 98 7.33 -9.73 6.73
N LYS A 99 8.37 -9.91 7.54
CA LYS A 99 9.76 -9.60 7.16
C LYS A 99 10.31 -10.68 6.24
N PHE A 100 11.04 -10.30 5.18
CA PHE A 100 11.67 -11.26 4.25
C PHE A 100 12.47 -12.36 4.95
N SER A 101 13.27 -12.01 5.97
CA SER A 101 14.12 -12.97 6.70
C SER A 101 13.36 -14.06 7.46
N LYS A 102 12.04 -13.91 7.68
CA LYS A 102 11.22 -14.92 8.37
C LYS A 102 10.73 -16.04 7.44
N VAL A 103 10.93 -15.92 6.12
CA VAL A 103 10.40 -16.91 5.15
C VAL A 103 11.45 -17.91 4.70
N ASN A 104 12.72 -17.51 4.60
CA ASN A 104 13.79 -18.42 4.21
C ASN A 104 15.11 -18.01 4.88
N SER A 105 15.44 -18.68 6.00
CA SER A 105 16.66 -18.44 6.79
C SER A 105 17.95 -18.70 6.01
N ASP A 106 17.89 -19.51 4.95
CA ASP A 106 19.04 -19.90 4.13
C ASP A 106 19.23 -18.98 2.92
N SER A 107 18.30 -18.04 2.69
CA SER A 107 18.35 -17.12 1.57
C SER A 107 19.27 -15.92 1.88
N LYS A 108 20.36 -15.76 1.12
CA LYS A 108 21.30 -14.61 1.18
C LYS A 108 20.71 -13.35 0.54
N VAL A 109 19.45 -13.04 0.85
CA VAL A 109 18.74 -11.91 0.23
C VAL A 109 19.11 -10.63 0.97
N ILE A 110 19.53 -9.60 0.23
CA ILE A 110 19.83 -8.29 0.80
C ILE A 110 18.50 -7.64 1.23
N ILE A 111 18.42 -7.18 2.47
CA ILE A 111 17.22 -6.51 3.00
C ILE A 111 17.64 -5.12 3.48
N PRO A 112 16.91 -4.05 3.11
CA PRO A 112 15.66 -4.01 2.33
C PRO A 112 15.79 -4.40 0.85
N HIS A 113 14.66 -4.82 0.24
CA HIS A 113 14.48 -4.88 -1.21
C HIS A 113 14.48 -3.44 -1.75
N THR A 114 15.66 -2.93 -2.13
CA THR A 114 15.86 -1.54 -2.58
C THR A 114 16.47 -1.52 -3.98
N MET A 115 15.64 -1.68 -5.01
CA MET A 115 16.06 -1.67 -6.41
C MET A 115 14.89 -1.48 -7.36
N TRP A 116 15.21 -1.25 -8.63
CA TRP A 116 14.27 -1.46 -9.73
C TRP A 116 14.10 -2.96 -9.93
N ASN A 117 12.87 -3.45 -9.78
CA ASN A 117 12.52 -4.85 -10.00
C ASN A 117 11.29 -4.93 -10.91
N ASN A 118 11.15 -6.02 -11.66
CA ASN A 118 10.05 -6.18 -12.59
C ASN A 118 8.78 -6.65 -11.85
N ILE A 119 7.64 -6.16 -12.32
CA ILE A 119 6.33 -6.69 -11.92
C ILE A 119 5.82 -7.69 -12.96
N HIS A 120 5.19 -8.76 -12.48
CA HIS A 120 4.47 -9.72 -13.30
C HIS A 120 2.97 -9.48 -13.11
N LEU A 121 2.29 -9.15 -14.20
CA LEU A 121 0.84 -8.97 -14.19
C LEU A 121 0.16 -10.34 -14.14
N VAL A 122 -0.55 -10.63 -13.05
CA VAL A 122 -1.25 -11.90 -12.83
C VAL A 122 -2.61 -11.90 -13.53
N LYS A 123 -3.22 -10.72 -13.67
CA LYS A 123 -4.48 -10.52 -14.39
C LYS A 123 -4.30 -9.56 -15.55
N LYS A 124 -4.91 -9.88 -16.68
CA LYS A 124 -4.97 -9.01 -17.87
C LYS A 124 -6.22 -8.12 -17.80
N GLY A 125 -6.16 -6.96 -18.46
CA GLY A 125 -7.31 -6.05 -18.59
C GLY A 125 -7.72 -5.34 -17.30
N ILE A 126 -6.80 -5.17 -16.36
CA ILE A 126 -7.03 -4.34 -15.17
C ILE A 126 -6.64 -2.90 -15.50
N ASP A 127 -7.59 -1.97 -15.36
CA ASP A 127 -7.43 -0.57 -15.78
C ASP A 127 -6.22 0.14 -15.17
N VAL A 128 -5.89 -0.16 -13.89
CA VAL A 128 -4.71 0.45 -13.23
C VAL A 128 -3.38 0.09 -13.93
N PHE A 129 -3.36 -0.95 -14.75
CA PHE A 129 -2.21 -1.38 -15.55
C PHE A 129 -2.43 -1.24 -17.07
N ALA A 130 -3.46 -0.55 -17.54
CA ALA A 130 -3.85 -0.52 -18.96
C ALA A 130 -2.69 -0.16 -19.92
N ASN A 131 -1.79 0.73 -19.50
CA ASN A 131 -0.64 1.18 -20.29
C ASN A 131 0.71 0.71 -19.71
N ILE A 132 0.70 -0.30 -18.84
CA ILE A 132 1.90 -0.83 -18.21
C ILE A 132 2.14 -2.23 -18.79
N PRO A 133 3.23 -2.46 -19.53
CA PRO A 133 3.52 -3.78 -20.07
C PRO A 133 3.83 -4.77 -18.94
N ASN A 134 3.53 -6.04 -19.19
CA ASN A 134 4.03 -7.10 -18.32
C ASN A 134 5.57 -7.06 -18.28
N ASN A 135 6.16 -7.36 -17.11
CA ASN A 135 7.61 -7.19 -16.84
C ASN A 135 8.11 -5.74 -16.83
N ALA A 136 7.22 -4.74 -16.74
CA ALA A 136 7.65 -3.37 -16.47
C ALA A 136 8.43 -3.27 -15.15
N TYR A 137 9.43 -2.40 -15.11
CA TYR A 137 10.20 -2.12 -13.91
C TYR A 137 9.49 -1.10 -13.02
N MET A 138 9.42 -1.40 -11.73
CA MET A 138 9.00 -0.47 -10.68
C MET A 138 10.09 -0.40 -9.60
N TYR A 139 10.16 0.75 -8.92
CA TYR A 139 11.11 0.93 -7.83
C TYR A 139 10.53 0.42 -6.51
N PHE A 140 11.25 -0.49 -5.86
CA PHE A 140 10.90 -1.04 -4.57
C PHE A 140 11.89 -0.56 -3.50
N THR A 141 11.41 -0.35 -2.27
CA THR A 141 12.22 -0.03 -1.09
C THR A 141 11.53 -0.50 0.18
N HIS A 142 11.58 -1.80 0.48
CA HIS A 142 10.87 -2.37 1.62
C HIS A 142 11.55 -3.59 2.25
N SER A 143 11.44 -3.73 3.58
CA SER A 143 11.92 -4.91 4.33
C SER A 143 10.84 -5.94 4.63
N TYR A 144 9.57 -5.54 4.44
CA TYR A 144 8.37 -6.33 4.71
C TYR A 144 7.53 -6.47 3.45
N PHE A 145 6.84 -7.59 3.31
CA PHE A 145 5.94 -7.86 2.19
C PHE A 145 4.66 -8.51 2.68
N ILE A 146 3.61 -8.50 1.85
CA ILE A 146 2.31 -9.05 2.22
C ILE A 146 2.25 -10.54 1.85
N GLN A 147 1.91 -11.37 2.82
CA GLN A 147 1.61 -12.79 2.64
C GLN A 147 0.13 -13.07 2.96
N GLY A 148 -0.41 -14.17 2.44
CA GLY A 148 -1.75 -14.65 2.81
C GLY A 148 -2.90 -14.04 2.00
N ILE A 149 -2.60 -13.24 0.98
CA ILE A 149 -3.60 -12.77 0.02
C ILE A 149 -4.03 -13.95 -0.87
N SER A 150 -5.33 -14.06 -1.16
CA SER A 150 -5.84 -15.03 -2.12
C SER A 150 -5.24 -14.79 -3.50
N LYS A 151 -4.79 -15.84 -4.20
CA LYS A 151 -4.30 -15.73 -5.59
C LYS A 151 -5.32 -15.05 -6.53
N LYS A 152 -6.62 -15.14 -6.22
CA LYS A 152 -7.68 -14.48 -6.97
C LYS A 152 -7.76 -12.97 -6.74
N GLU A 153 -7.16 -12.44 -5.69
CA GLU A 153 -7.15 -11.01 -5.35
C GLU A 153 -5.86 -10.33 -5.83
N VAL A 154 -4.78 -11.09 -6.01
CA VAL A 154 -3.51 -10.59 -6.56
C VAL A 154 -3.68 -10.18 -8.02
N ILE A 155 -3.36 -8.92 -8.32
CA ILE A 155 -3.38 -8.36 -9.69
C ILE A 155 -1.99 -8.28 -10.32
N SER A 156 -0.95 -8.12 -9.49
CA SER A 156 0.47 -8.16 -9.89
C SER A 156 1.32 -8.72 -8.77
N CYS A 157 2.46 -9.31 -9.10
CA CYS A 157 3.43 -9.81 -8.14
C CYS A 157 4.87 -9.53 -8.61
N THR A 158 5.81 -9.60 -7.68
CA THR A 158 7.25 -9.53 -7.95
C THR A 158 7.94 -10.64 -7.19
N THR A 159 8.95 -11.24 -7.81
CA THR A 159 9.83 -12.22 -7.16
C THR A 159 11.05 -11.50 -6.61
N TYR A 160 11.36 -11.74 -5.34
CA TYR A 160 12.56 -11.22 -4.70
C TYR A 160 13.09 -12.23 -3.68
N GLY A 161 14.33 -12.68 -3.89
CA GLY A 161 14.94 -13.73 -3.09
C GLY A 161 14.67 -15.12 -3.64
#